data_AF-A0A948YGU7-F1
#
_entry.id   AF-A0A948YGU7-F1
#
_cell.length_a   1.000
_cell.length_b   1.000
_cell.length_c   1.000
_cell.angle_alpha   90.00
_cell.angle_beta   90.00
_cell.angle_gamma   90.00
#
_symmetry.space_group_name_H-M   'P 1'
#
loop_
_entity.id
_entity.type
_entity.pdbx_description
1 polymer ?
#
loop_
_entity_poly.entity_id
_entity_poly.type
_entity_poly.pdbx_seq_one_letter_code
_entity_poly.pdbx_strand_id
1 'polypeptide(L)'
;MQIFDGYELKSSQDEMFDKDKNVKPQWQEILESLKSSTFEELEAKQSEIDWFLKENDVTYNVYENLDAKVNRSWSLDPIPLVISSQEWDETAAGLKQRAKLLNLILKDLYSQRKLIKENIIPAEVIFAHKGFATEAYNFGSKDNFNLYFYATDMARGPDGKMWVINDRTQAPSGLGYALENRLTMNAISKGLYPEISRKRLFHFFEDFRNLFTKLTAGTDNVSVLLTPGPYNETYFEHSFLSSYLNIILAQGDDLLVKNDTLWLKSLGGLKKVQTLLRRVDDRYCDPLELQNDSRLGVAGLLDVYRDENVNLLNPIGSAILENIGLNPFMEKACEYLLGEKLILPQIATWWCGQEKALKFVLKNLETLIVKNIDRTVSVEAYFCRKMSLEELEVLRTKIIQNPYQYVAQEEINFSTIPFYANKNIEPRNAAIRAFSVKIGDDYSVMNGGLVRVSATKDTLLVSSQKGGTSKDLWILGKDDVELCILNSFKYSKYIDTSIDNLSTLKAENLFWLGRYLARSITTTRFILQIVKKMASFYRYDMYSTKESQEILHKALTHLTMTYPGFLSVKTSSNDEAISEILSVIKDSSRPGSLTYTFKM
;
A
#
# COMPACT_ATOMS: atom_id res chain seq x y z
N MET A 1 -15.45 -32.77 -9.38
CA MET A 1 -15.44 -32.13 -10.72
C MET A 1 -16.24 -30.83 -10.74
N GLN A 2 -17.24 -30.64 -9.86
CA GLN A 2 -18.11 -29.44 -9.81
C GLN A 2 -17.41 -28.07 -9.56
N ILE A 3 -16.24 -28.03 -8.91
CA ILE A 3 -15.58 -26.77 -8.51
C ILE A 3 -14.96 -26.00 -9.69
N PHE A 4 -14.67 -26.68 -10.80
CA PHE A 4 -14.11 -26.07 -12.02
C PHE A 4 -15.13 -25.96 -13.16
N ASP A 5 -16.42 -26.21 -12.91
CA ASP A 5 -17.45 -26.16 -13.95
C ASP A 5 -17.60 -24.75 -14.54
N GLY A 6 -17.20 -23.71 -13.79
CA GLY A 6 -17.14 -22.32 -14.30
C GLY A 6 -15.83 -21.91 -14.94
N TYR A 7 -14.86 -22.83 -15.08
CA TYR A 7 -13.52 -22.51 -15.57
C TYR A 7 -13.44 -22.50 -17.10
N GLU A 8 -14.03 -21.48 -17.72
CA GLU A 8 -14.01 -21.30 -19.18
C GLU A 8 -12.86 -20.38 -19.62
N LEU A 9 -11.85 -20.98 -20.27
CA LEU A 9 -10.72 -20.26 -20.85
C LEU A 9 -11.18 -19.38 -22.03
N LYS A 10 -11.40 -18.09 -21.76
CA LYS A 10 -11.63 -17.07 -22.79
C LYS A 10 -10.33 -16.38 -23.26
N SER A 11 -9.31 -16.34 -22.40
CA SER A 11 -8.00 -15.81 -22.75
C SER A 11 -7.18 -16.86 -23.52
N SER A 12 -6.31 -16.38 -24.41
CA SER A 12 -5.32 -17.22 -25.11
C SER A 12 -4.21 -17.76 -24.19
N GLN A 13 -4.08 -17.22 -22.98
CA GLN A 13 -3.08 -17.60 -21.99
C GLN A 13 -3.72 -17.73 -20.61
N ASP A 14 -3.33 -18.76 -19.87
CA ASP A 14 -3.76 -19.02 -18.50
C ASP A 14 -2.55 -19.44 -17.65
N GLU A 15 -2.57 -19.14 -16.36
CA GLU A 15 -1.46 -19.50 -15.47
C GLU A 15 -1.46 -21.00 -15.15
N MET A 16 -2.62 -21.63 -15.03
CA MET A 16 -2.78 -23.05 -14.66
C MET A 16 -2.75 -23.98 -15.86
N PHE A 17 -3.37 -23.59 -16.98
CA PHE A 17 -3.41 -24.38 -18.22
C PHE A 17 -2.48 -23.86 -19.31
N ASP A 18 -1.92 -24.76 -20.11
CA ASP A 18 -1.23 -24.42 -21.34
C ASP A 18 -2.20 -24.24 -22.52
N LYS A 19 -1.66 -23.97 -23.72
CA LYS A 19 -2.44 -23.75 -24.95
C LYS A 19 -3.24 -24.99 -25.38
N ASP A 20 -2.76 -26.17 -25.01
CA ASP A 20 -3.39 -27.46 -25.32
C ASP A 20 -4.36 -27.90 -24.19
N LYS A 21 -4.61 -27.02 -23.22
CA LYS A 21 -5.44 -27.25 -22.01
C LYS A 21 -4.90 -28.31 -21.08
N ASN A 22 -3.61 -28.62 -21.13
CA ASN A 22 -2.95 -29.44 -20.13
C ASN A 22 -2.55 -28.58 -18.93
N VAL A 23 -2.51 -29.20 -17.75
CA VAL A 23 -2.11 -28.53 -16.51
C VAL A 23 -0.60 -28.34 -16.52
N LYS A 24 -0.14 -27.10 -16.33
CA LYS A 24 1.30 -26.82 -16.29
C LYS A 24 1.97 -27.53 -15.11
N PRO A 25 3.23 -27.98 -15.24
CA PRO A 25 3.91 -28.74 -14.19
C PRO A 25 3.88 -28.09 -12.81
N GLN A 26 4.13 -26.77 -12.72
CA GLN A 26 4.12 -26.02 -11.47
C GLN A 26 2.73 -25.91 -10.79
N TRP A 27 1.65 -26.24 -11.50
CA TRP A 27 0.27 -26.21 -10.99
C TRP A 27 -0.30 -27.59 -10.66
N GLN A 28 0.41 -28.67 -10.97
CA GLN A 28 -0.09 -30.04 -10.79
C GLN A 28 -0.43 -30.32 -9.31
N GLU A 29 0.51 -30.09 -8.40
CA GLU A 29 0.33 -30.32 -6.96
C GLU A 29 -0.77 -29.43 -6.35
N ILE A 30 -0.87 -28.17 -6.81
CA ILE A 30 -1.94 -27.25 -6.40
C ILE A 30 -3.29 -27.79 -6.82
N LEU A 31 -3.41 -28.21 -8.09
CA LEU A 31 -4.66 -28.72 -8.64
C LEU A 31 -5.07 -30.04 -7.99
N GLU A 32 -4.13 -30.94 -7.71
CA GLU A 32 -4.40 -32.18 -6.97
C GLU A 32 -4.93 -31.89 -5.58
N SER A 33 -4.30 -30.95 -4.87
CA SER A 33 -4.77 -30.51 -3.56
C SER A 33 -6.18 -29.92 -3.62
N LEU A 34 -6.44 -29.00 -4.56
CA LEU A 34 -7.77 -28.41 -4.77
C LEU A 34 -8.83 -29.44 -5.17
N LYS A 35 -8.47 -30.49 -5.92
CA LYS A 35 -9.38 -31.58 -6.28
C LYS A 35 -9.68 -32.50 -5.10
N SER A 36 -8.75 -32.63 -4.17
CA SER A 36 -8.93 -33.42 -2.94
C SER A 36 -9.76 -32.68 -1.89
N SER A 37 -9.81 -31.34 -1.95
CA SER A 37 -10.59 -30.52 -1.03
C SER A 37 -12.08 -30.49 -1.37
N THR A 38 -12.92 -30.41 -0.33
CA THR A 38 -14.36 -30.15 -0.52
C THR A 38 -14.64 -28.65 -0.63
N PHE A 39 -15.82 -28.31 -1.13
CA PHE A 39 -16.28 -26.93 -1.17
C PHE A 39 -16.36 -26.32 0.24
N GLU A 40 -16.82 -27.11 1.23
CA GLU A 40 -16.93 -26.69 2.63
C GLU A 40 -15.55 -26.41 3.25
N GLU A 41 -14.52 -27.17 2.88
CA GLU A 41 -13.14 -26.94 3.33
C GLU A 41 -12.59 -25.63 2.79
N LEU A 42 -12.81 -25.31 1.51
CA LEU A 42 -12.39 -24.03 0.93
C LEU A 42 -13.16 -22.84 1.54
N GLU A 43 -14.46 -22.98 1.81
CA GLU A 43 -15.26 -21.96 2.50
C GLU A 43 -14.80 -21.75 3.95
N ALA A 44 -14.47 -22.82 4.67
CA ALA A 44 -13.89 -22.75 6.00
C ALA A 44 -12.53 -22.03 5.98
N LYS A 45 -11.68 -22.33 5.00
CA LYS A 45 -10.36 -21.70 4.85
C LYS A 45 -10.46 -20.24 4.45
N GLN A 46 -11.42 -19.86 3.59
CA GLN A 46 -11.74 -18.46 3.32
C GLN A 46 -12.17 -17.73 4.59
N SER A 47 -13.01 -18.36 5.41
CA SER A 47 -13.47 -17.78 6.68
C SER A 47 -12.31 -17.58 7.67
N GLU A 48 -11.34 -18.50 7.71
CA GLU A 48 -10.10 -18.35 8.47
C GLU A 48 -9.26 -17.18 7.95
N ILE A 49 -9.08 -17.05 6.63
CA ILE A 49 -8.38 -15.91 5.99
C ILE A 49 -9.03 -14.60 6.43
N ASP A 50 -10.34 -14.49 6.27
CA ASP A 50 -11.09 -13.26 6.57
C ASP A 50 -10.99 -12.91 8.06
N TRP A 51 -10.97 -13.92 8.94
CA TRP A 51 -10.75 -13.74 10.38
C TRP A 51 -9.35 -13.20 10.68
N PHE A 52 -8.29 -13.80 10.11
CA PHE A 52 -6.91 -13.33 10.31
C PHE A 52 -6.71 -11.89 9.82
N LEU A 53 -7.21 -11.56 8.62
CA LEU A 53 -7.11 -10.21 8.07
C LEU A 53 -7.86 -9.19 8.93
N LYS A 54 -9.00 -9.57 9.50
CA LYS A 54 -9.76 -8.71 10.41
C LYS A 54 -9.05 -8.52 11.76
N GLU A 55 -8.49 -9.58 12.32
CA GLU A 55 -7.76 -9.52 13.59
C GLU A 55 -6.51 -8.65 13.48
N ASN A 56 -5.83 -8.70 12.33
CA ASN A 56 -4.67 -7.85 12.03
C ASN A 56 -5.05 -6.44 11.51
N ASP A 57 -6.34 -6.09 11.48
CA ASP A 57 -6.89 -4.81 11.00
C ASP A 57 -6.39 -4.39 9.60
N VAL A 58 -6.30 -5.37 8.69
CA VAL A 58 -5.81 -5.17 7.32
C VAL A 58 -6.86 -4.40 6.51
N THR A 59 -6.59 -3.11 6.30
CA THR A 59 -7.54 -2.16 5.69
C THR A 59 -6.96 -1.48 4.45
N TYR A 60 -7.85 -1.06 3.55
CA TYR A 60 -7.57 -0.14 2.46
C TYR A 60 -8.66 0.95 2.44
N ASN A 61 -8.28 2.21 2.70
CA ASN A 61 -9.27 3.30 2.78
C ASN A 61 -9.64 3.76 1.36
N VAL A 62 -10.93 3.82 1.03
CA VAL A 62 -11.41 4.24 -0.30
C VAL A 62 -11.91 5.68 -0.22
N TYR A 63 -11.38 6.55 -1.08
CA TYR A 63 -11.66 8.00 -1.08
C TYR A 63 -13.04 8.41 -1.64
N GLU A 64 -13.77 7.51 -2.32
CA GLU A 64 -14.93 7.88 -3.15
C GLU A 64 -16.23 8.25 -2.41
N ASN A 65 -16.28 8.17 -1.07
CA ASN A 65 -17.43 8.67 -0.31
C ASN A 65 -17.00 9.49 0.91
N LEU A 66 -17.01 10.82 0.77
CA LEU A 66 -16.80 11.75 1.89
C LEU A 66 -17.83 11.55 3.03
N ASP A 67 -19.02 11.01 2.72
CA ASP A 67 -20.09 10.73 3.69
C ASP A 67 -20.04 9.30 4.29
N ALA A 68 -19.24 8.40 3.72
CA ALA A 68 -19.15 7.02 4.18
C ALA A 68 -17.69 6.69 4.48
N LYS A 69 -17.29 6.86 5.75
CA LYS A 69 -16.06 6.29 6.33
C LYS A 69 -16.12 4.75 6.30
N VAL A 70 -16.15 4.16 5.11
CA VAL A 70 -16.21 2.71 4.93
C VAL A 70 -14.79 2.25 4.61
N ASN A 71 -14.06 1.89 5.66
CA ASN A 71 -12.83 1.12 5.52
C ASN A 71 -13.22 -0.18 4.80
N ARG A 72 -12.70 -0.41 3.60
CA ARG A 72 -12.92 -1.69 2.93
C ARG A 72 -11.90 -2.67 3.50
N SER A 73 -12.39 -3.80 4.02
CA SER A 73 -11.53 -4.90 4.43
C SER A 73 -10.75 -5.42 3.22
N TRP A 74 -9.45 -5.63 3.43
CA TRP A 74 -8.62 -6.30 2.43
C TRP A 74 -9.12 -7.73 2.22
N SER A 75 -9.08 -8.20 0.97
CA SER A 75 -9.54 -9.56 0.61
C SER A 75 -8.37 -10.34 0.02
N LEU A 76 -8.23 -11.58 0.47
CA LEU A 76 -7.21 -12.52 0.04
C LEU A 76 -7.89 -13.82 -0.39
N ASP A 77 -7.53 -14.28 -1.57
CA ASP A 77 -8.04 -15.53 -2.14
C ASP A 77 -7.16 -16.72 -1.69
N PRO A 78 -7.75 -17.86 -1.30
CA PRO A 78 -7.04 -19.05 -0.80
C PRO A 78 -6.23 -19.79 -1.87
N ILE A 79 -6.42 -19.48 -3.15
CA ILE A 79 -5.66 -20.04 -4.27
C ILE A 79 -4.50 -19.09 -4.58
N PRO A 80 -3.23 -19.51 -4.35
CA PRO A 80 -2.08 -18.67 -4.65
C PRO A 80 -1.81 -18.58 -6.16
N LEU A 81 -1.05 -17.55 -6.57
CA LEU A 81 -0.38 -17.56 -7.88
C LEU A 81 0.95 -18.29 -7.74
N VAL A 82 1.24 -19.21 -8.65
CA VAL A 82 2.44 -20.04 -8.57
C VAL A 82 3.34 -19.83 -9.79
N ILE A 83 4.62 -19.61 -9.54
CA ILE A 83 5.68 -19.43 -10.54
C ILE A 83 6.84 -20.39 -10.20
N SER A 84 7.44 -21.02 -11.21
CA SER A 84 8.61 -21.87 -11.02
C SER A 84 9.85 -21.05 -10.64
N SER A 85 10.81 -21.65 -9.93
CA SER A 85 12.08 -20.98 -9.61
C SER A 85 12.79 -20.48 -10.86
N GLN A 86 12.90 -21.32 -11.89
CA GLN A 86 13.61 -20.99 -13.14
C GLN A 86 13.01 -19.76 -13.83
N GLU A 87 11.68 -19.71 -13.95
CA GLU A 87 11.01 -18.57 -14.58
C GLU A 87 11.16 -17.30 -13.73
N TRP A 88 11.12 -17.44 -12.41
CA TRP A 88 11.34 -16.32 -11.50
C TRP A 88 12.77 -15.81 -11.53
N ASP A 89 13.77 -16.68 -11.68
CA ASP A 89 15.18 -16.27 -11.70
C ASP A 89 15.48 -15.43 -12.96
N GLU A 90 14.91 -15.79 -14.12
CA GLU A 90 14.96 -14.96 -15.34
C GLU A 90 14.25 -13.60 -15.14
N THR A 91 13.06 -13.64 -14.55
CA THR A 91 12.28 -12.44 -14.25
C THR A 91 13.05 -11.52 -13.29
N ALA A 92 13.61 -12.07 -12.22
CA ALA A 92 14.37 -11.36 -11.20
C ALA A 92 15.63 -10.72 -11.79
N ALA A 93 16.35 -11.41 -12.69
CA ALA A 93 17.49 -10.82 -13.41
C ALA A 93 17.07 -9.58 -14.21
N GLY A 94 15.93 -9.65 -14.90
CA GLY A 94 15.38 -8.52 -15.63
C GLY A 94 14.88 -7.38 -14.73
N LEU A 95 14.30 -7.70 -13.57
CA LEU A 95 13.89 -6.71 -12.55
C LEU A 95 15.09 -5.94 -11.99
N LYS A 96 16.20 -6.64 -11.70
CA LYS A 96 17.46 -6.01 -11.27
C LYS A 96 18.02 -5.07 -12.32
N GLN A 97 18.08 -5.53 -13.58
CA GLN A 97 18.55 -4.71 -14.70
C GLN A 97 17.68 -3.44 -14.84
N ARG A 98 16.34 -3.59 -14.79
CA ARG A 98 15.42 -2.46 -14.90
C ARG A 98 15.56 -1.47 -13.75
N ALA A 99 15.68 -1.95 -12.51
CA ALA A 99 15.92 -1.10 -11.34
C ALA A 99 17.24 -0.30 -11.47
N LYS A 100 18.31 -0.97 -11.92
CA LYS A 100 19.61 -0.34 -12.18
C LYS A 100 19.53 0.69 -13.30
N LEU A 101 18.84 0.38 -14.39
CA LEU A 101 18.61 1.31 -15.50
C LEU A 101 17.86 2.56 -15.03
N LEU A 102 16.74 2.40 -14.33
CA LEU A 102 15.95 3.53 -13.82
C LEU A 102 16.75 4.38 -12.82
N ASN A 103 17.57 3.75 -11.98
CA ASN A 103 18.49 4.46 -11.10
C ASN A 103 19.51 5.31 -11.87
N LEU A 104 20.09 4.78 -12.95
CA LEU A 104 21.03 5.54 -13.80
C LEU A 104 20.33 6.66 -14.58
N ILE A 105 19.11 6.43 -15.06
CA ILE A 105 18.28 7.48 -15.69
C ILE A 105 18.02 8.60 -14.69
N LEU A 106 17.61 8.25 -13.45
CA LEU A 106 17.37 9.23 -12.39
C LEU A 106 18.59 10.09 -12.13
N LYS A 107 19.76 9.46 -11.95
CA LYS A 107 21.03 10.16 -11.75
C LYS A 107 21.38 11.06 -12.92
N ASP A 108 21.16 10.61 -14.15
CA ASP A 108 21.46 11.40 -15.34
C ASP A 108 20.56 12.64 -15.45
N LEU A 109 19.24 12.48 -15.25
CA LEU A 109 18.25 13.55 -15.38
C LEU A 109 18.51 14.71 -14.41
N TYR A 110 18.94 14.43 -13.18
CA TYR A 110 19.24 15.45 -12.17
C TYR A 110 20.71 15.90 -12.16
N SER A 111 21.54 15.39 -13.07
CA SER A 111 22.95 15.80 -13.22
C SER A 111 23.31 16.22 -14.65
N GLN A 112 24.09 15.41 -15.36
CA GLN A 112 24.69 15.76 -16.65
C GLN A 112 23.70 15.77 -17.82
N ARG A 113 22.55 15.10 -17.67
CA ARG A 113 21.48 15.00 -18.67
C ARG A 113 22.00 14.51 -20.03
N LYS A 114 22.87 13.50 -20.01
CA LYS A 114 23.43 12.89 -21.22
C LYS A 114 22.36 12.29 -22.11
N LEU A 115 21.34 11.63 -21.54
CA LEU A 115 20.24 11.03 -22.31
C LEU A 115 19.50 12.06 -23.16
N ILE A 116 19.36 13.29 -22.64
CA ILE A 116 18.74 14.41 -23.35
C ILE A 116 19.72 15.01 -24.36
N LYS A 117 20.97 15.28 -23.94
CA LYS A 117 22.00 15.90 -24.79
C LYS A 117 22.36 15.06 -26.02
N GLU A 118 22.36 13.74 -25.88
CA GLU A 118 22.63 12.79 -26.95
C GLU A 118 21.35 12.41 -27.75
N ASN A 119 20.22 13.09 -27.51
CA ASN A 119 18.93 12.86 -28.17
C ASN A 119 18.38 11.42 -28.04
N ILE A 120 18.71 10.72 -26.95
CA ILE A 120 18.15 9.39 -26.64
C ILE A 120 16.74 9.54 -26.09
N ILE A 121 16.55 10.49 -25.17
CA ILE A 121 15.25 10.84 -24.60
C ILE A 121 14.94 12.31 -24.97
N PRO A 122 13.79 12.59 -25.62
CA PRO A 122 13.37 13.96 -25.92
C PRO A 122 13.21 14.81 -24.65
N ALA A 123 13.61 16.07 -24.69
CA ALA A 123 13.54 16.95 -23.52
C ALA A 123 12.10 17.17 -23.03
N GLU A 124 11.15 17.21 -23.96
CA GLU A 124 9.76 17.55 -23.72
C GLU A 124 9.05 16.46 -22.91
N VAL A 125 9.42 15.18 -23.06
CA VAL A 125 8.83 14.10 -22.25
C VAL A 125 9.21 14.22 -20.78
N ILE A 126 10.34 14.87 -20.48
CA ILE A 126 10.81 15.12 -19.12
C ILE A 126 10.28 16.43 -18.58
N PHE A 127 10.59 17.55 -19.22
CA PHE A 127 10.36 18.88 -18.66
C PHE A 127 8.88 19.30 -18.67
N ALA A 128 8.04 18.70 -19.53
CA ALA A 128 6.60 18.95 -19.50
C ALA A 128 5.87 18.10 -18.45
N HIS A 129 6.54 17.13 -17.82
CA HIS A 129 5.92 16.20 -16.88
C HIS A 129 6.02 16.72 -15.45
N LYS A 130 4.87 16.75 -14.74
CA LYS A 130 4.78 17.28 -13.37
C LYS A 130 5.61 16.54 -12.31
N GLY A 131 5.99 15.29 -12.59
CA GLY A 131 6.86 14.48 -11.74
C GLY A 131 8.35 14.83 -11.84
N PHE A 132 8.76 15.69 -12.78
CA PHE A 132 10.12 16.26 -12.76
C PHE A 132 10.16 17.43 -11.78
N ALA A 133 10.95 17.31 -10.71
CA ALA A 133 11.06 18.32 -9.66
C ALA A 133 12.23 19.26 -9.99
N THR A 134 11.95 20.42 -10.57
CA THR A 134 12.98 21.41 -10.93
C THR A 134 13.78 21.90 -9.74
N GLU A 135 13.16 21.93 -8.57
CA GLU A 135 13.71 22.32 -7.28
C GLU A 135 14.78 21.33 -6.80
N ALA A 136 14.70 20.09 -7.30
CA ALA A 136 15.65 19.02 -7.03
C ALA A 136 16.87 18.99 -7.98
N TYR A 137 16.93 19.92 -8.94
CA TYR A 137 18.02 20.00 -9.89
C TYR A 137 19.33 20.41 -9.21
N ASN A 138 20.42 19.68 -9.51
CA ASN A 138 21.78 19.95 -9.01
C ASN A 138 21.96 19.80 -7.49
N PHE A 139 21.15 18.96 -6.83
CA PHE A 139 21.47 18.46 -5.49
C PHE A 139 22.77 17.66 -5.49
N GLY A 140 23.83 18.27 -4.94
CA GLY A 140 25.02 17.58 -4.44
C GLY A 140 25.67 16.55 -5.38
N SER A 141 26.44 15.64 -4.79
CA SER A 141 27.16 14.61 -5.54
C SER A 141 26.20 13.57 -6.17
N LYS A 142 26.60 12.96 -7.30
CA LYS A 142 25.85 11.88 -8.01
C LYS A 142 25.53 10.67 -7.12
N ASP A 143 26.14 10.58 -5.95
CA ASP A 143 26.01 9.47 -5.03
C ASP A 143 24.74 9.56 -4.18
N ASN A 144 24.08 10.72 -4.09
CA ASN A 144 22.90 10.91 -3.24
C ASN A 144 21.55 10.68 -3.95
N PHE A 145 21.54 10.63 -5.28
CA PHE A 145 20.35 10.27 -6.07
C PHE A 145 20.29 8.77 -6.35
N ASN A 146 20.02 7.97 -5.32
CA ASN A 146 19.81 6.53 -5.50
C ASN A 146 18.32 6.19 -5.41
N LEU A 147 17.84 5.42 -6.39
CA LEU A 147 16.56 4.74 -6.31
C LEU A 147 16.71 3.54 -5.38
N TYR A 148 16.43 3.74 -4.09
CA TYR A 148 16.63 2.72 -3.06
C TYR A 148 15.56 1.63 -3.06
N PHE A 149 14.31 2.01 -3.34
CA PHE A 149 13.17 1.11 -3.31
C PHE A 149 12.36 1.23 -4.59
N TYR A 150 12.17 0.14 -5.30
CA TYR A 150 11.51 0.12 -6.59
C TYR A 150 10.44 -0.96 -6.62
N ALA A 151 9.30 -0.67 -7.23
CA ALA A 151 8.32 -1.68 -7.54
C ALA A 151 7.91 -1.61 -9.01
N THR A 152 7.55 -2.75 -9.57
CA THR A 152 7.02 -2.82 -10.94
C THR A 152 5.75 -3.63 -10.97
N ASP A 153 4.76 -3.12 -11.68
CA ASP A 153 3.56 -3.86 -12.06
C ASP A 153 3.86 -4.63 -13.34
N MET A 154 3.56 -5.92 -13.35
CA MET A 154 3.85 -6.85 -14.44
C MET A 154 2.75 -7.90 -14.58
N ALA A 155 2.59 -8.46 -15.77
CA ALA A 155 1.72 -9.60 -16.01
C ALA A 155 2.26 -10.45 -17.16
N ARG A 156 1.80 -11.70 -17.26
CA ARG A 156 2.25 -12.60 -18.32
C ARG A 156 1.60 -12.24 -19.65
N GLY A 157 2.43 -11.94 -20.64
CA GLY A 157 2.01 -11.58 -21.99
C GLY A 157 1.61 -12.79 -22.85
N PRO A 158 1.18 -12.53 -24.10
CA PRO A 158 0.73 -13.57 -25.04
C PRO A 158 1.84 -14.54 -25.47
N ASP A 159 3.12 -14.15 -25.33
CA ASP A 159 4.29 -14.97 -25.59
C ASP A 159 4.70 -15.87 -24.39
N GLY A 160 3.96 -15.80 -23.28
CA GLY A 160 4.21 -16.56 -22.07
C GLY A 160 5.28 -15.94 -21.16
N LYS A 161 5.90 -14.82 -21.54
CA LYS A 161 6.90 -14.12 -20.73
C LYS A 161 6.25 -13.12 -19.79
N MET A 162 7.00 -12.69 -18.79
CA MET A 162 6.59 -11.60 -17.91
C MET A 162 6.85 -10.23 -18.55
N TRP A 163 5.80 -9.42 -18.69
CA TRP A 163 5.87 -8.09 -19.30
C TRP A 163 5.69 -7.00 -18.26
N VAL A 164 6.48 -5.95 -18.36
CA VAL A 164 6.34 -4.74 -17.53
C VAL A 164 5.15 -3.92 -18.01
N ILE A 165 4.27 -3.57 -17.06
CA ILE A 165 3.10 -2.71 -17.29
C ILE A 165 3.40 -1.29 -16.82
N ASN A 166 3.87 -1.13 -15.58
CA ASN A 166 4.16 0.18 -14.98
C ASN A 166 5.31 0.10 -13.98
N ASP A 167 6.10 1.15 -13.93
CA ASP A 167 7.08 1.39 -12.88
C ASP A 167 6.50 2.23 -11.74
N ARG A 168 6.97 1.95 -10.52
CA ARG A 168 6.65 2.68 -9.29
C ARG A 168 7.94 2.99 -8.52
N THR A 169 8.28 4.26 -8.47
CA THR A 169 9.59 4.78 -8.02
C THR A 169 9.44 5.94 -7.03
N GLN A 170 8.25 6.50 -6.87
CA GLN A 170 8.00 7.59 -5.92
C GLN A 170 7.89 7.05 -4.49
N ALA A 171 6.72 6.55 -4.13
CA ALA A 171 6.41 5.92 -2.85
C ALA A 171 5.65 4.59 -3.08
N PRO A 172 6.30 3.58 -3.69
CA PRO A 172 5.62 2.37 -4.16
C PRO A 172 4.93 1.61 -3.02
N SER A 173 3.61 1.44 -3.11
CA SER A 173 2.81 0.68 -2.14
C SER A 173 2.61 -0.79 -2.51
N GLY A 174 2.27 -1.62 -1.53
CA GLY A 174 1.89 -3.02 -1.69
C GLY A 174 2.81 -4.01 -0.97
N LEU A 175 3.97 -3.58 -0.47
CA LEU A 175 4.94 -4.46 0.18
C LEU A 175 4.42 -5.02 1.50
N GLY A 176 3.72 -4.19 2.30
CA GLY A 176 3.13 -4.61 3.57
C GLY A 176 2.00 -5.61 3.34
N TYR A 177 1.17 -5.36 2.33
CA TYR A 177 0.11 -6.30 1.93
C TYR A 177 0.67 -7.62 1.39
N ALA A 178 1.75 -7.60 0.60
CA ALA A 178 2.40 -8.83 0.13
C ALA A 178 2.94 -9.68 1.28
N LEU A 179 3.55 -9.03 2.28
CA LEU A 179 4.05 -9.70 3.48
C LEU A 179 2.89 -10.26 4.32
N GLU A 180 1.85 -9.47 4.55
CA GLU A 180 0.68 -9.90 5.30
C GLU A 180 -0.02 -11.09 4.62
N ASN A 181 -0.23 -11.02 3.30
CA ASN A 181 -0.76 -12.14 2.52
C ASN A 181 0.06 -13.42 2.73
N ARG A 182 1.39 -13.32 2.72
CA ARG A 182 2.28 -14.47 2.99
C ARG A 182 2.13 -14.99 4.42
N LEU A 183 2.01 -14.11 5.42
CA LEU A 183 1.84 -14.52 6.82
C LEU A 183 0.50 -15.23 7.03
N THR A 184 -0.60 -14.66 6.51
CA THR A 184 -1.93 -15.29 6.53
C THR A 184 -1.90 -16.63 5.81
N MET A 185 -1.34 -16.70 4.60
CA MET A 185 -1.24 -17.95 3.84
C MET A 185 -0.32 -18.96 4.52
N ASN A 186 0.72 -18.57 5.25
CA ASN A 186 1.55 -19.51 6.00
C ASN A 186 0.78 -20.21 7.13
N ALA A 187 -0.18 -19.53 7.77
CA ALA A 187 -1.03 -20.12 8.80
C ALA A 187 -2.00 -21.16 8.21
N ILE A 188 -2.46 -20.94 6.97
CA ILE A 188 -3.58 -21.66 6.36
C ILE A 188 -3.11 -22.74 5.38
N SER A 189 -2.00 -22.50 4.67
CA SER A 189 -1.53 -23.35 3.57
C SER A 189 -1.19 -24.76 4.00
N LYS A 190 -0.85 -25.02 5.26
CA LYS A 190 -0.52 -26.38 5.71
C LYS A 190 -1.72 -27.32 5.62
N GLY A 191 -2.94 -26.79 5.77
CA GLY A 191 -4.16 -27.58 5.63
C GLY A 191 -4.61 -27.76 4.19
N LEU A 192 -4.27 -26.83 3.29
CA LEU A 192 -4.70 -26.85 1.88
C LEU A 192 -3.62 -27.37 0.92
N TYR A 193 -2.35 -27.15 1.21
CA TYR A 193 -1.22 -27.35 0.30
C TYR A 193 0.01 -27.90 1.07
N PRO A 194 -0.09 -29.09 1.69
CA PRO A 194 0.91 -29.59 2.64
C PRO A 194 2.29 -29.84 2.02
N GLU A 195 2.34 -30.34 0.79
CA GLU A 195 3.59 -30.80 0.15
C GLU A 195 4.35 -29.68 -0.62
N ILE A 196 3.78 -28.48 -0.70
CA ILE A 196 4.28 -27.43 -1.60
C ILE A 196 5.38 -26.61 -0.91
N SER A 197 6.60 -26.74 -1.45
CA SER A 197 7.76 -25.94 -1.03
C SER A 197 7.84 -24.62 -1.79
N ARG A 198 7.93 -23.52 -1.05
CA ARG A 198 8.01 -22.15 -1.59
C ARG A 198 9.18 -21.37 -0.98
N LYS A 199 9.82 -20.51 -1.79
CA LYS A 199 10.87 -19.60 -1.35
C LYS A 199 10.36 -18.59 -0.32
N ARG A 200 11.22 -18.20 0.61
CA ARG A 200 10.88 -17.26 1.70
C ARG A 200 11.07 -15.80 1.28
N LEU A 201 10.26 -14.91 1.85
CA LEU A 201 10.42 -13.45 1.70
C LEU A 201 11.49 -12.86 2.64
N PHE A 202 11.93 -13.63 3.64
CA PHE A 202 12.75 -13.15 4.75
C PHE A 202 14.04 -12.43 4.31
N HIS A 203 14.77 -12.97 3.34
CA HIS A 203 16.03 -12.39 2.87
C HIS A 203 15.86 -10.98 2.32
N PHE A 204 14.80 -10.72 1.56
CA PHE A 204 14.51 -9.39 1.04
C PHE A 204 14.30 -8.36 2.16
N PHE A 205 13.61 -8.76 3.24
CA PHE A 205 13.40 -7.87 4.38
C PHE A 205 14.65 -7.72 5.25
N GLU A 206 15.50 -8.75 5.36
CA GLU A 206 16.83 -8.62 5.96
C GLU A 206 17.68 -7.59 5.21
N ASP A 207 17.72 -7.70 3.89
CA ASP A 207 18.40 -6.75 3.02
C ASP A 207 17.88 -5.34 3.21
N PHE A 208 16.55 -5.18 3.30
CA PHE A 208 15.93 -3.88 3.52
C PHE A 208 16.27 -3.30 4.90
N ARG A 209 16.25 -4.11 5.97
CA ARG A 209 16.72 -3.68 7.30
C ARG A 209 18.19 -3.29 7.29
N ASN A 210 19.03 -4.09 6.65
CA ASN A 210 20.47 -3.82 6.52
C ASN A 210 20.73 -2.52 5.77
N LEU A 211 19.89 -2.15 4.80
CA LEU A 211 19.96 -0.84 4.14
C LEU A 211 19.75 0.29 5.16
N PHE A 212 18.73 0.23 6.01
CA PHE A 212 18.51 1.23 7.06
C PHE A 212 19.68 1.29 8.06
N THR A 213 20.20 0.14 8.49
CA THR A 213 21.36 0.11 9.40
C THR A 213 22.60 0.75 8.78
N LYS A 214 22.82 0.56 7.47
CA LYS A 214 23.95 1.17 6.76
C LYS A 214 23.79 2.68 6.59
N LEU A 215 22.58 3.15 6.29
CA LEU A 215 22.30 4.57 6.06
C LEU A 215 22.19 5.38 7.36
N THR A 216 21.70 4.75 8.43
CA THR A 216 21.58 5.35 9.76
C THR A 216 22.83 5.03 10.59
N ALA A 217 23.94 5.67 10.26
CA ALA A 217 25.18 5.57 11.03
C ALA A 217 25.11 6.44 12.29
N GLY A 218 25.65 5.98 13.43
CA GLY A 218 25.71 6.73 14.70
C GLY A 218 24.74 6.23 15.77
N THR A 219 25.08 6.40 17.04
CA THR A 219 24.34 5.83 18.19
C THR A 219 23.04 6.56 18.51
N ASP A 220 22.95 7.86 18.20
CA ASP A 220 21.80 8.72 18.54
C ASP A 220 20.93 9.07 17.33
N ASN A 221 21.25 8.50 16.17
CA ASN A 221 20.54 8.75 14.92
C ASN A 221 19.38 7.77 14.74
N VAL A 222 18.25 8.26 14.24
CA VAL A 222 17.06 7.44 14.03
C VAL A 222 16.67 7.34 12.55
N SER A 223 16.07 6.20 12.21
CA SER A 223 15.35 5.99 10.95
C SER A 223 13.88 6.28 11.16
N VAL A 224 13.28 7.04 10.25
CA VAL A 224 11.86 7.43 10.30
C VAL A 224 11.13 7.00 9.03
N LEU A 225 9.89 6.54 9.17
CA LEU A 225 8.94 6.34 8.09
C LEU A 225 7.94 7.50 8.13
N LEU A 226 8.05 8.42 7.16
CA LEU A 226 7.15 9.56 7.02
C LEU A 226 5.84 9.10 6.38
N THR A 227 4.73 9.22 7.10
CA THR A 227 3.39 8.88 6.63
C THR A 227 2.51 10.13 6.50
N PRO A 228 1.63 10.21 5.48
CA PRO A 228 0.60 11.24 5.38
C PRO A 228 -0.49 11.13 6.46
N GLY A 229 -0.50 10.05 7.25
CA GLY A 229 -1.42 9.85 8.36
C GLY A 229 -2.56 8.87 8.09
N PRO A 230 -3.48 8.68 9.06
CA PRO A 230 -4.46 7.59 9.07
C PRO A 230 -5.53 7.67 7.99
N TYR A 231 -5.75 8.85 7.41
CA TYR A 231 -6.69 9.04 6.31
C TYR A 231 -6.14 8.61 4.94
N ASN A 232 -4.90 8.14 4.88
CA ASN A 232 -4.33 7.60 3.65
C ASN A 232 -4.80 6.17 3.38
N GLU A 233 -5.04 5.86 2.11
CA GLU A 233 -5.49 4.56 1.63
C GLU A 233 -4.59 3.38 2.02
N THR A 234 -3.27 3.60 2.11
CA THR A 234 -2.30 2.57 2.49
C THR A 234 -1.70 2.78 3.87
N TYR A 235 -2.38 3.47 4.79
CA TYR A 235 -1.85 3.72 6.13
C TYR A 235 -1.54 2.43 6.91
N PHE A 236 -2.36 1.39 6.78
CA PHE A 236 -2.10 0.07 7.35
C PHE A 236 -0.69 -0.44 7.00
N GLU A 237 -0.33 -0.36 5.72
CA GLU A 237 1.00 -0.78 5.26
C GLU A 237 2.11 0.04 5.93
N HIS A 238 1.90 1.35 6.13
CA HIS A 238 2.89 2.22 6.74
C HIS A 238 3.14 1.82 8.21
N SER A 239 2.07 1.58 8.98
CA SER A 239 2.19 1.14 10.38
C SER A 239 2.74 -0.27 10.52
N PHE A 240 2.34 -1.17 9.62
CA PHE A 240 2.81 -2.54 9.59
C PHE A 240 4.30 -2.63 9.25
N LEU A 241 4.74 -1.96 8.18
CA LEU A 241 6.15 -1.94 7.79
C LEU A 241 7.03 -1.22 8.81
N SER A 242 6.55 -0.13 9.42
CA SER A 242 7.26 0.54 10.52
C SER A 242 7.57 -0.43 11.66
N SER A 243 6.58 -1.22 12.08
CA SER A 243 6.75 -2.23 13.13
C SER A 243 7.68 -3.36 12.69
N TYR A 244 7.49 -3.87 11.47
CA TYR A 244 8.24 -5.02 10.96
C TYR A 244 9.73 -4.73 10.67
N LEU A 245 10.02 -3.52 10.16
CA LEU A 245 11.38 -3.05 9.88
C LEU A 245 12.05 -2.40 11.11
N ASN A 246 11.31 -2.20 12.20
CA ASN A 246 11.75 -1.49 13.40
C ASN A 246 12.21 -0.05 13.11
N ILE A 247 11.34 0.72 12.44
CA ILE A 247 11.56 2.11 12.03
C ILE A 247 10.47 2.98 12.66
N ILE A 248 10.78 4.19 13.11
CA ILE A 248 9.80 5.06 13.77
C ILE A 248 8.79 5.59 12.74
N LEU A 249 7.51 5.24 12.88
CA LEU A 249 6.43 5.92 12.14
C LEU A 249 6.24 7.37 12.65
N ALA A 250 6.26 8.35 11.75
CA ALA A 250 6.07 9.76 12.08
C ALA A 250 5.25 10.47 11.00
N GLN A 251 4.46 11.48 11.39
CA GLN A 251 3.82 12.42 10.45
C GLN A 251 4.71 13.66 10.25
N GLY A 252 4.38 14.51 9.26
CA GLY A 252 5.09 15.77 9.04
C GLY A 252 5.18 16.62 10.32
N ASP A 253 4.09 16.67 11.08
CA ASP A 253 3.99 17.37 12.36
C ASP A 253 4.84 16.77 13.48
N ASP A 254 5.37 15.55 13.36
CA ASP A 254 6.31 14.98 14.34
C ASP A 254 7.77 15.41 14.06
N LEU A 255 8.02 16.00 12.89
CA LEU A 255 9.35 16.35 12.41
C LEU A 255 9.56 17.86 12.40
N LEU A 256 10.82 18.28 12.46
CA LEU A 256 11.23 19.68 12.45
C LEU A 256 12.60 19.81 11.79
N VAL A 257 12.75 20.79 10.91
CA VAL A 257 14.07 21.22 10.44
C VAL A 257 14.60 22.34 11.33
N LYS A 258 15.83 22.20 11.80
CA LYS A 258 16.54 23.21 12.61
C LYS A 258 18.04 23.07 12.41
N ASN A 259 18.71 24.19 12.10
CA ASN A 259 20.15 24.25 11.83
C ASN A 259 20.57 23.18 10.79
N ASP A 260 19.92 23.22 9.63
CA ASP A 260 20.18 22.34 8.48
C ASP A 260 20.09 20.84 8.79
N THR A 261 19.40 20.48 9.87
CA THR A 261 19.25 19.10 10.34
C THR A 261 17.78 18.77 10.54
N LEU A 262 17.38 17.56 10.13
CA LEU A 262 16.05 17.02 10.40
C LEU A 262 15.99 16.37 11.79
N TRP A 263 15.01 16.77 12.58
CA TRP A 263 14.81 16.30 13.94
C TRP A 263 13.44 15.65 14.10
N LEU A 264 13.39 14.56 14.88
CA LEU A 264 12.17 13.99 15.43
C LEU A 264 11.88 14.65 16.77
N LYS A 265 10.66 15.17 16.94
CA LYS A 265 10.15 15.65 18.22
C LYS A 265 9.69 14.46 19.05
N SER A 266 10.47 14.09 20.06
CA SER A 266 10.11 13.05 21.02
C SER A 266 9.94 13.59 22.43
N LEU A 267 9.38 12.80 23.33
CA LEU A 267 9.25 13.17 24.74
C LEU A 267 10.61 13.32 25.44
N GLY A 268 11.64 12.61 24.96
CA GLY A 268 13.02 12.71 25.45
C GLY A 268 13.80 13.89 24.84
N GLY A 269 13.20 14.68 23.95
CA GLY A 269 13.84 15.81 23.27
C GLY A 269 13.93 15.64 21.75
N LEU A 270 14.83 16.37 21.11
CA LEU A 270 15.04 16.27 19.67
C LEU A 270 16.02 15.14 19.35
N LYS A 271 15.60 14.19 18.50
CA LYS A 271 16.48 13.12 17.99
C LYS A 271 16.81 13.36 16.53
N LYS A 272 18.08 13.24 16.15
CA LYS A 272 18.51 13.50 14.77
C LYS A 272 18.00 12.38 13.86
N VAL A 273 17.30 12.75 12.79
CA VAL A 273 16.81 11.82 11.77
C VAL A 273 17.86 11.74 10.67
N GLN A 274 18.49 10.58 10.53
CA GLN A 274 19.52 10.37 9.51
C GLN A 274 18.96 9.72 8.23
N THR A 275 17.91 8.91 8.35
CA THR A 275 17.29 8.21 7.22
C THR A 275 15.77 8.36 7.27
N LEU A 276 15.17 8.75 6.16
CA LEU A 276 13.74 8.97 6.01
C LEU A 276 13.19 8.12 4.87
N LEU A 277 12.41 7.09 5.21
CA LEU A 277 11.54 6.39 4.24
C LEU A 277 10.27 7.20 4.07
N ARG A 278 10.09 7.84 2.91
CA ARG A 278 8.89 8.64 2.65
C ARG A 278 7.78 7.80 2.03
N ARG A 279 6.57 7.99 2.54
CA ARG A 279 5.31 7.52 1.97
C ARG A 279 4.40 8.67 1.53
N VAL A 280 5.04 9.82 1.31
CA VAL A 280 4.43 11.07 0.85
C VAL A 280 5.01 11.37 -0.52
N ASP A 281 4.13 11.78 -1.45
CA ASP A 281 4.51 12.17 -2.80
C ASP A 281 5.36 13.44 -2.79
N ASP A 282 6.27 13.54 -3.76
CA ASP A 282 7.35 14.52 -3.87
C ASP A 282 6.85 15.93 -3.56
N ARG A 283 5.81 16.38 -4.27
CA ARG A 283 5.27 17.75 -4.16
C ARG A 283 4.81 18.09 -2.74
N TYR A 284 4.33 17.10 -1.99
CA TYR A 284 3.82 17.32 -0.64
C TYR A 284 4.91 17.22 0.44
N CYS A 285 6.15 16.87 0.09
CA CYS A 285 7.23 16.65 1.05
C CYS A 285 7.76 17.94 1.70
N ASP A 286 7.73 19.08 1.01
CA ASP A 286 8.23 20.35 1.54
C ASP A 286 7.34 21.54 1.11
N PRO A 287 6.62 22.18 2.03
CA PRO A 287 5.80 23.34 1.71
C PRO A 287 6.58 24.64 1.46
N LEU A 288 7.88 24.73 1.71
CA LEU A 288 8.66 25.95 1.43
C LEU A 288 9.08 26.05 -0.04
N GLU A 289 9.44 24.90 -0.64
CA GLU A 289 9.99 24.87 -2.00
C GLU A 289 9.08 24.17 -3.01
N LEU A 290 8.24 23.22 -2.60
CA LEU A 290 7.45 22.40 -3.52
C LEU A 290 5.98 22.87 -3.57
N GLN A 291 5.17 22.47 -2.58
CA GLN A 291 3.74 22.79 -2.56
C GLN A 291 3.33 23.49 -1.28
N ASN A 292 3.11 24.81 -1.38
CA ASN A 292 2.90 25.72 -0.25
C ASN A 292 1.71 25.40 0.66
N ASP A 293 0.67 24.77 0.14
CA ASP A 293 -0.52 24.38 0.90
C ASP A 293 -0.41 22.95 1.50
N SER A 294 0.71 22.26 1.28
CA SER A 294 0.95 20.93 1.86
C SER A 294 1.04 21.00 3.39
N ARG A 295 0.35 20.05 4.04
CA ARG A 295 0.44 19.77 5.48
C ARG A 295 1.00 18.38 5.79
N LEU A 296 1.47 17.66 4.76
CA LEU A 296 1.91 16.27 4.90
C LEU A 296 3.43 16.16 5.10
N GLY A 297 4.17 17.12 4.56
CA GLY A 297 5.62 17.17 4.55
C GLY A 297 6.22 17.91 5.75
N VAL A 298 7.50 18.29 5.61
CA VAL A 298 8.25 19.04 6.62
C VAL A 298 8.88 20.26 5.94
N ALA A 299 8.62 21.45 6.49
CA ALA A 299 9.18 22.69 5.98
C ALA A 299 10.72 22.66 6.03
N GLY A 300 11.37 22.89 4.89
CA GLY A 300 12.83 22.89 4.76
C GLY A 300 13.46 21.51 4.62
N LEU A 301 12.65 20.45 4.42
CA LEU A 301 13.17 19.10 4.18
C LEU A 301 14.08 19.05 2.95
N LEU A 302 13.73 19.82 1.92
CA LEU A 302 14.44 19.84 0.66
C LEU A 302 15.84 20.44 0.83
N ASP A 303 15.97 21.52 1.62
CA ASP A 303 17.25 22.11 2.03
C ASP A 303 18.13 21.11 2.79
N VAL A 304 17.58 20.40 3.79
CA VAL A 304 18.35 19.40 4.55
C VAL A 304 18.84 18.26 3.66
N TYR A 305 18.03 17.86 2.68
CA TYR A 305 18.43 16.85 1.71
C TYR A 305 19.51 17.36 0.75
N ARG A 306 19.40 18.61 0.29
CA ARG A 306 20.39 19.30 -0.55
C ARG A 306 21.77 19.37 0.13
N ASP A 307 21.80 19.58 1.44
CA ASP A 307 23.02 19.64 2.25
C ASP A 307 23.55 18.27 2.71
N GLU A 308 22.99 17.18 2.18
CA GLU A 308 23.40 15.80 2.47
C GLU A 308 23.25 15.40 3.96
N ASN A 309 22.43 16.12 4.71
CA ASN A 309 22.21 15.90 6.15
C ASN A 309 21.16 14.82 6.46
N VAL A 310 20.43 14.33 5.45
CA VAL A 310 19.45 13.24 5.58
C VAL A 310 19.45 12.34 4.33
N ASN A 311 19.32 11.03 4.53
CA ASN A 311 19.10 10.06 3.45
C ASN A 311 17.61 9.93 3.16
N LEU A 312 17.15 10.27 1.94
CA LEU A 312 15.75 10.12 1.52
C LEU A 312 15.54 8.84 0.69
N LEU A 313 14.60 8.00 1.13
CA LEU A 313 14.18 6.79 0.43
C LEU A 313 12.72 6.94 -0.01
N ASN A 314 12.41 7.13 -1.29
CA ASN A 314 13.32 7.50 -2.39
C ASN A 314 13.62 9.00 -2.39
N PRO A 315 14.60 9.48 -3.18
CA PRO A 315 14.85 10.92 -3.33
C PRO A 315 13.64 11.66 -3.93
N ILE A 316 13.53 12.95 -3.62
CA ILE A 316 12.56 13.84 -4.28
C ILE A 316 12.99 14.02 -5.73
N GLY A 317 12.05 13.88 -6.66
CA GLY A 317 12.29 13.86 -8.10
C GLY A 317 12.21 12.47 -8.73
N SER A 318 12.10 11.39 -7.95
CA SER A 318 11.99 10.03 -8.47
C SER A 318 10.66 9.74 -9.19
N ALA A 319 9.65 10.59 -9.01
CA ALA A 319 8.35 10.48 -9.67
C ALA A 319 8.41 10.55 -11.20
N ILE A 320 9.41 11.21 -11.76
CA ILE A 320 9.60 11.31 -13.22
C ILE A 320 9.79 9.95 -13.89
N LEU A 321 10.33 8.96 -13.17
CA LEU A 321 10.58 7.63 -13.71
C LEU A 321 9.29 6.81 -13.87
N GLU A 322 8.18 7.22 -13.27
CA GLU A 322 6.87 6.59 -13.46
C GLU A 322 6.16 7.07 -14.75
N ASN A 323 6.80 7.99 -15.50
CA ASN A 323 6.27 8.54 -16.74
C ASN A 323 6.27 7.48 -17.85
N ILE A 324 5.08 7.04 -18.26
CA ILE A 324 4.89 6.04 -19.33
C ILE A 324 5.45 6.54 -20.68
N GLY A 325 5.59 7.85 -20.87
CA GLY A 325 6.27 8.45 -22.02
C GLY A 325 7.73 8.05 -22.18
N LEU A 326 8.37 7.51 -21.12
CA LEU A 326 9.73 6.97 -21.19
C LEU A 326 9.81 5.62 -21.89
N ASN A 327 8.74 4.82 -21.89
CA ASN A 327 8.75 3.45 -22.41
C ASN A 327 9.36 3.32 -23.81
N PRO A 328 9.00 4.15 -24.82
CA PRO A 328 9.57 4.02 -26.17
C PRO A 328 11.09 4.16 -26.24
N PHE A 329 11.71 4.74 -25.22
CA PHE A 329 13.14 5.05 -25.16
C PHE A 329 13.94 4.10 -24.28
N MET A 330 13.29 3.20 -23.53
CA MET A 330 13.93 2.36 -22.52
C MET A 330 14.98 1.41 -23.10
N GLU A 331 14.75 0.84 -24.29
CA GLU A 331 15.71 -0.08 -24.92
C GLU A 331 17.01 0.65 -25.29
N LYS A 332 16.91 1.81 -25.96
CA LYS A 332 18.07 2.65 -26.30
C LYS A 332 18.77 3.21 -25.07
N ALA A 333 18.02 3.58 -24.03
CA ALA A 333 18.59 4.04 -22.77
C ALA A 333 19.38 2.91 -22.08
N CYS A 334 18.88 1.66 -22.14
CA CYS A 334 19.58 0.48 -21.65
C CYS A 334 20.90 0.25 -22.38
N GLU A 335 20.87 0.28 -23.71
CA GLU A 335 22.07 0.11 -24.54
C GLU A 335 23.11 1.21 -24.25
N TYR A 336 22.67 2.46 -24.09
CA TYR A 336 23.58 3.58 -23.84
C TYR A 336 24.19 3.57 -22.42
N LEU A 337 23.39 3.26 -21.39
CA LEU A 337 23.83 3.35 -19.99
C LEU A 337 24.45 2.06 -19.47
N LEU A 338 23.96 0.90 -19.91
CA LEU A 338 24.39 -0.41 -19.44
C LEU A 338 25.17 -1.21 -20.49
N GLY A 339 25.08 -0.86 -21.77
CA GLY A 339 25.69 -1.66 -22.85
C GLY A 339 24.97 -2.99 -23.08
N GLU A 340 23.74 -3.12 -22.59
CA GLU A 340 22.96 -4.36 -22.60
C GLU A 340 21.61 -4.16 -23.28
N LYS A 341 21.01 -5.26 -23.78
CA LYS A 341 19.60 -5.25 -24.22
C LYS A 341 18.67 -5.38 -23.02
N LEU A 342 17.51 -4.76 -23.12
CA LEU A 342 16.48 -4.85 -22.09
C LEU A 342 15.97 -6.30 -21.99
N ILE A 343 16.05 -6.89 -20.79
CA ILE A 343 15.68 -8.29 -20.54
C ILE A 343 14.15 -8.45 -20.51
N LEU A 344 13.46 -7.60 -19.75
CA LEU A 344 12.00 -7.69 -19.62
C LEU A 344 11.32 -6.96 -20.78
N PRO A 345 10.40 -7.63 -21.50
CA PRO A 345 9.56 -6.97 -22.48
C PRO A 345 8.61 -5.98 -21.79
N GLN A 346 8.14 -5.01 -22.56
CA GLN A 346 7.20 -3.99 -22.14
C GLN A 346 6.16 -3.77 -23.23
N ILE A 347 4.99 -3.25 -22.84
CA ILE A 347 3.89 -2.98 -23.78
C ILE A 347 4.36 -2.03 -24.88
N ALA A 348 4.06 -2.35 -26.14
CA ALA A 348 4.32 -1.47 -27.28
C ALA A 348 3.68 -0.10 -27.02
N THR A 349 4.51 0.93 -26.91
CA THR A 349 4.11 2.27 -26.49
C THR A 349 4.58 3.28 -27.53
N TRP A 350 3.72 4.23 -27.88
CA TRP A 350 3.98 5.33 -28.80
C TRP A 350 3.73 6.65 -28.07
N TRP A 351 4.77 7.47 -27.91
CA TRP A 351 4.61 8.80 -27.32
C TRP A 351 4.24 9.81 -28.40
N CYS A 352 3.08 10.45 -28.25
CA CYS A 352 2.50 11.33 -29.26
C CYS A 352 3.31 12.64 -29.44
N GLY A 353 4.27 12.95 -28.56
CA GLY A 353 5.21 14.06 -28.78
C GLY A 353 6.11 13.88 -30.01
N GLN A 354 6.30 12.66 -30.50
CA GLN A 354 7.02 12.40 -31.75
C GLN A 354 6.07 12.39 -32.95
N GLU A 355 6.40 13.13 -34.01
CA GLU A 355 5.54 13.25 -35.20
C GLU A 355 5.18 11.90 -35.85
N LYS A 356 6.15 10.97 -35.94
CA LYS A 356 5.93 9.63 -36.50
C LYS A 356 4.97 8.81 -35.64
N ALA A 357 5.14 8.87 -34.32
CA ALA A 357 4.29 8.19 -33.36
C ALA A 357 2.87 8.78 -33.38
N LEU A 358 2.75 10.11 -33.37
CA LEU A 358 1.46 10.80 -33.48
C LEU A 358 0.69 10.37 -34.73
N LYS A 359 1.32 10.38 -35.92
CA LYS A 359 0.69 9.94 -37.17
C LYS A 359 0.20 8.48 -37.08
N PHE A 360 0.99 7.60 -36.48
CA PHE A 360 0.60 6.21 -36.28
C PHE A 360 -0.60 6.08 -35.34
N VAL A 361 -0.59 6.80 -34.21
CA VAL A 361 -1.68 6.78 -33.22
C VAL A 361 -2.98 7.33 -33.81
N LEU A 362 -2.92 8.46 -34.51
CA LEU A 362 -4.11 9.06 -35.13
C LEU A 362 -4.75 8.16 -36.19
N LYS A 363 -3.92 7.40 -36.94
CA LYS A 363 -4.38 6.45 -37.95
C LYS A 363 -5.01 5.19 -37.36
N ASN A 364 -4.52 4.71 -36.22
CA ASN A 364 -4.94 3.44 -35.61
C ASN A 364 -5.65 3.64 -34.26
N LEU A 365 -6.26 4.82 -34.05
CA LEU A 365 -6.78 5.21 -32.73
C LEU A 365 -7.79 4.20 -32.17
N GLU A 366 -8.64 3.63 -33.03
CA GLU A 366 -9.70 2.68 -32.68
C GLU A 366 -9.22 1.39 -31.99
N THR A 367 -7.96 0.99 -32.18
CA THR A 367 -7.41 -0.28 -31.67
C THR A 367 -6.45 -0.08 -30.49
N LEU A 368 -6.24 1.16 -30.04
CA LEU A 368 -5.22 1.50 -29.06
C LEU A 368 -5.83 1.91 -27.72
N ILE A 369 -5.03 1.81 -26.66
CA ILE A 369 -5.32 2.41 -25.36
C ILE A 369 -4.55 3.72 -25.27
N VAL A 370 -5.23 4.85 -25.14
CA VAL A 370 -4.58 6.16 -24.96
C VAL A 370 -4.54 6.51 -23.48
N LYS A 371 -3.38 6.95 -22.98
CA LYS A 371 -3.19 7.39 -21.59
C LYS A 371 -2.58 8.78 -21.57
N ASN A 372 -2.90 9.55 -20.53
CA ASN A 372 -2.12 10.73 -20.20
C ASN A 372 -0.81 10.28 -19.53
N ILE A 373 0.29 10.98 -19.81
CA ILE A 373 1.56 10.72 -19.12
C ILE A 373 1.50 11.15 -17.65
N ASP A 374 0.73 12.19 -17.33
CA ASP A 374 0.54 12.72 -15.99
C ASP A 374 -0.68 12.06 -15.31
N ARG A 375 -0.41 11.28 -14.26
CA ARG A 375 -1.41 10.53 -13.49
C ARG A 375 -2.26 11.40 -12.57
N THR A 376 -1.97 12.69 -12.42
CA THR A 376 -2.78 13.61 -11.58
C THR A 376 -4.12 13.97 -12.22
N VAL A 377 -4.35 13.61 -13.49
CA VAL A 377 -5.60 13.87 -14.21
C VAL A 377 -6.62 12.75 -13.93
N SER A 378 -7.87 13.11 -13.67
CA SER A 378 -8.95 12.20 -13.26
C SER A 378 -9.29 11.07 -14.24
N VAL A 379 -8.87 11.16 -15.51
CA VAL A 379 -9.05 10.10 -16.52
C VAL A 379 -7.70 9.52 -16.89
N GLU A 380 -7.39 8.34 -16.34
CA GLU A 380 -6.08 7.70 -16.49
C GLU A 380 -5.90 7.00 -17.86
N ALA A 381 -6.97 6.44 -18.44
CA ALA A 381 -6.90 5.65 -19.67
C ALA A 381 -8.20 5.67 -20.50
N TYR A 382 -8.05 5.80 -21.81
CA TYR A 382 -9.09 5.70 -22.83
C TYR A 382 -8.99 4.36 -23.56
N PHE A 383 -10.02 3.52 -23.46
CA PHE A 383 -10.12 2.27 -24.20
C PHE A 383 -10.84 2.53 -25.51
N CYS A 384 -10.09 2.95 -26.54
CA CYS A 384 -10.67 3.46 -27.78
C CYS A 384 -11.61 2.46 -28.47
N ARG A 385 -11.35 1.15 -28.33
CA ARG A 385 -12.21 0.09 -28.87
C ARG A 385 -13.64 0.08 -28.30
N LYS A 386 -13.84 0.61 -27.09
CA LYS A 386 -15.14 0.68 -26.42
C LYS A 386 -15.83 2.03 -26.59
N MET A 387 -15.19 2.99 -27.26
CA MET A 387 -15.69 4.35 -27.44
C MET A 387 -16.50 4.47 -28.73
N SER A 388 -17.45 5.40 -28.75
CA SER A 388 -18.19 5.76 -29.97
C SER A 388 -17.31 6.57 -30.93
N LEU A 389 -17.70 6.65 -32.20
CA LEU A 389 -16.98 7.47 -33.19
C LEU A 389 -16.92 8.95 -32.79
N GLU A 390 -17.99 9.49 -32.19
CA GLU A 390 -18.02 10.87 -31.71
C GLU A 390 -17.02 11.11 -30.57
N GLU A 391 -16.95 10.17 -29.62
CA GLU A 391 -15.99 10.23 -28.50
C GLU A 391 -14.54 10.12 -29.00
N LEU A 392 -14.30 9.33 -30.04
CA LEU A 392 -12.97 9.19 -30.66
C LEU A 392 -12.53 10.47 -31.37
N GLU A 393 -13.42 11.18 -32.07
CA GLU A 393 -13.08 12.47 -32.69
C GLU A 393 -12.80 13.57 -31.64
N VAL A 394 -13.53 13.55 -30.52
CA VAL A 394 -13.22 14.42 -29.37
C VAL A 394 -11.84 14.10 -28.81
N LEU A 395 -11.51 12.82 -28.61
CA LEU A 395 -10.20 12.40 -28.13
C LEU A 395 -9.08 12.77 -29.12
N ARG A 396 -9.31 12.56 -30.42
CA ARG A 396 -8.39 12.95 -31.50
C ARG A 396 -8.05 14.43 -31.41
N THR A 397 -9.07 15.29 -31.28
CA THR A 397 -8.90 16.74 -31.18
C THR A 397 -8.06 17.11 -29.95
N LYS A 398 -8.32 16.47 -28.80
CA LYS A 398 -7.54 16.67 -27.57
C LYS A 398 -6.07 16.27 -27.74
N ILE A 399 -5.79 15.13 -28.38
CA ILE A 399 -4.43 14.66 -28.65
C ILE A 399 -3.69 15.65 -29.56
N ILE A 400 -4.34 16.15 -30.62
CA ILE A 400 -3.73 17.11 -31.55
C ILE A 400 -3.39 18.43 -30.86
N GLN A 401 -4.21 18.87 -29.90
CA GLN A 401 -3.97 20.12 -29.17
C GLN A 401 -2.73 20.05 -28.26
N ASN A 402 -2.51 18.93 -27.56
CA ASN A 402 -1.40 18.76 -26.62
C ASN A 402 -0.73 17.37 -26.77
N PRO A 403 -0.09 17.09 -27.91
CA PRO A 403 0.34 15.72 -28.25
C PRO A 403 1.39 15.17 -27.29
N TYR A 404 2.26 16.01 -26.74
CA TYR A 404 3.30 15.61 -25.80
C TYR A 404 2.77 15.08 -24.46
N GLN A 405 1.50 15.32 -24.11
CA GLN A 405 0.87 14.82 -22.88
C GLN A 405 0.30 13.40 -23.02
N TYR A 406 0.31 12.83 -24.23
CA TYR A 406 -0.36 11.56 -24.50
C TYR A 406 0.61 10.48 -24.95
N VAL A 407 0.30 9.26 -24.52
CA VAL A 407 0.89 8.01 -25.03
C VAL A 407 -0.22 7.10 -25.50
N ALA A 408 0.05 6.32 -26.53
CA ALA A 408 -0.80 5.20 -26.92
C ALA A 408 -0.08 3.88 -26.66
N GLN A 409 -0.83 2.87 -26.25
CA GLN A 409 -0.34 1.52 -26.02
C GLN A 409 -1.20 0.51 -26.77
N GLU A 410 -0.59 -0.60 -27.16
CA GLU A 410 -1.33 -1.74 -27.70
C GLU A 410 -2.24 -2.35 -26.61
N GLU A 411 -3.45 -2.75 -27.01
CA GLU A 411 -4.35 -3.51 -26.13
C GLU A 411 -3.88 -4.97 -26.07
N ILE A 412 -3.20 -5.32 -24.98
CA ILE A 412 -2.69 -6.69 -24.75
C ILE A 412 -3.63 -7.48 -23.85
N ASN A 413 -3.96 -8.71 -24.25
CA ASN A 413 -4.62 -9.68 -23.39
C ASN A 413 -3.58 -10.42 -22.55
N PHE A 414 -3.55 -10.15 -21.24
CA PHE A 414 -2.68 -10.85 -20.30
C PHE A 414 -3.28 -12.19 -19.86
N SER A 415 -2.47 -13.00 -19.17
CA SER A 415 -2.90 -14.30 -18.65
C SER A 415 -4.02 -14.20 -17.63
N THR A 416 -4.85 -15.24 -17.60
CA THR A 416 -5.81 -15.46 -16.52
C THR A 416 -5.26 -16.37 -15.43
N ILE A 417 -5.75 -16.20 -14.21
CA ILE A 417 -5.44 -17.03 -13.05
C ILE A 417 -6.73 -17.60 -12.44
N PRO A 418 -6.69 -18.80 -11.83
CA PRO A 418 -7.80 -19.28 -11.03
C PRO A 418 -8.16 -18.37 -9.86
N PHE A 419 -9.40 -17.94 -9.81
CA PHE A 419 -9.98 -17.10 -8.77
C PHE A 419 -11.17 -17.79 -8.13
N TYR A 420 -11.18 -17.88 -6.80
CA TYR A 420 -12.26 -18.47 -6.03
C TYR A 420 -13.33 -17.41 -5.74
N ALA A 421 -14.52 -17.59 -6.33
CA ALA A 421 -15.65 -16.68 -6.17
C ALA A 421 -16.98 -17.43 -6.18
N ASN A 422 -17.91 -17.05 -5.30
CA ASN A 422 -19.29 -17.55 -5.32
C ASN A 422 -19.39 -19.08 -5.39
N LYS A 423 -18.56 -19.78 -4.60
CA LYS A 423 -18.52 -21.24 -4.55
C LYS A 423 -18.08 -21.93 -5.85
N ASN A 424 -17.35 -21.20 -6.70
CA ASN A 424 -16.82 -21.70 -7.97
C ASN A 424 -15.42 -21.13 -8.22
N ILE A 425 -14.65 -21.77 -9.11
CA ILE A 425 -13.37 -21.24 -9.59
C ILE A 425 -13.55 -20.75 -11.02
N GLU A 426 -13.21 -19.48 -11.25
CA GLU A 426 -13.27 -18.84 -12.57
C GLU A 426 -11.94 -18.18 -12.93
N PRO A 427 -11.58 -18.12 -14.24
CA PRO A 427 -10.39 -17.42 -14.68
C PRO A 427 -10.58 -15.91 -14.60
N ARG A 428 -9.60 -15.21 -14.03
CA ARG A 428 -9.56 -13.73 -13.98
C ARG A 428 -8.21 -13.18 -14.34
N ASN A 429 -8.16 -11.97 -14.87
CA ASN A 429 -6.90 -11.27 -15.11
C ASN A 429 -6.23 -10.90 -13.78
N ALA A 430 -4.91 -11.03 -13.74
CA ALA A 430 -4.11 -10.62 -12.61
C ALA A 430 -2.86 -9.83 -13.02
N ALA A 431 -2.41 -8.97 -12.11
CA ALA A 431 -1.14 -8.28 -12.21
C ALA A 431 -0.33 -8.53 -10.94
N ILE A 432 0.97 -8.70 -11.10
CA ILE A 432 1.94 -8.86 -10.03
C ILE A 432 2.64 -7.52 -9.83
N ARG A 433 2.75 -7.08 -8.59
CA ARG A 433 3.69 -6.03 -8.19
C ARG A 433 4.91 -6.67 -7.53
N ALA A 434 6.04 -6.66 -8.24
CA ALA A 434 7.31 -7.11 -7.72
C ALA A 434 8.06 -5.95 -7.04
N PHE A 435 8.90 -6.26 -6.06
CA PHE A 435 9.63 -5.27 -5.26
C PHE A 435 11.13 -5.51 -5.30
N SER A 436 11.91 -4.44 -5.39
CA SER A 436 13.36 -4.45 -5.41
C SER A 436 13.93 -3.41 -4.45
N VAL A 437 14.99 -3.76 -3.74
CA VAL A 437 15.73 -2.86 -2.83
C VAL A 437 17.20 -2.81 -3.26
N LYS A 438 17.79 -1.62 -3.24
CA LYS A 438 19.20 -1.42 -3.58
C LYS A 438 20.12 -2.01 -2.51
N ILE A 439 21.13 -2.77 -2.94
CA ILE A 439 22.19 -3.32 -2.10
C ILE A 439 23.55 -3.06 -2.75
N GLY A 440 24.34 -2.16 -2.17
CA GLY A 440 25.57 -1.71 -2.82
C GLY A 440 25.24 -1.14 -4.20
N ASP A 441 25.86 -1.67 -5.26
CA ASP A 441 25.62 -1.26 -6.64
C ASP A 441 24.58 -2.09 -7.40
N ASP A 442 24.01 -3.11 -6.76
CA ASP A 442 22.99 -4.01 -7.34
C ASP A 442 21.64 -3.87 -6.61
N TYR A 443 20.68 -4.73 -6.96
CA TYR A 443 19.34 -4.81 -6.38
C TYR A 443 19.03 -6.24 -5.91
N SER A 444 18.38 -6.34 -4.76
CA SER A 444 17.74 -7.56 -4.28
C SER A 444 16.26 -7.52 -4.63
N VAL A 445 15.78 -8.59 -5.24
CA VAL A 445 14.38 -8.76 -5.68
C VAL A 445 13.70 -9.70 -4.72
N MET A 446 12.52 -9.33 -4.23
CA MET A 446 11.74 -10.18 -3.34
C MET A 446 11.31 -11.46 -4.06
N ASN A 447 11.49 -12.65 -3.47
CA ASN A 447 10.94 -13.92 -4.00
C ASN A 447 9.44 -14.03 -3.74
N GLY A 448 8.69 -13.07 -4.25
CA GLY A 448 7.27 -12.85 -4.04
C GLY A 448 6.86 -11.45 -4.49
N GLY A 449 5.61 -11.12 -4.27
CA GLY A 449 5.04 -9.86 -4.72
C GLY A 449 3.59 -9.73 -4.30
N LEU A 450 3.02 -8.58 -4.55
CA LEU A 450 1.60 -8.37 -4.38
C LEU A 450 0.88 -8.76 -5.67
N VAL A 451 0.09 -9.82 -5.64
CA VAL A 451 -0.78 -10.17 -6.75
C VAL A 451 -2.13 -9.50 -6.55
N ARG A 452 -2.61 -8.82 -7.58
CA ARG A 452 -3.95 -8.24 -7.61
C ARG A 452 -4.74 -8.87 -8.73
N VAL A 453 -5.97 -9.25 -8.43
CA VAL A 453 -6.91 -9.86 -9.37
C VAL A 453 -8.02 -8.85 -9.68
N SER A 454 -8.41 -8.77 -10.95
CA SER A 454 -9.51 -7.91 -11.36
C SER A 454 -10.83 -8.26 -10.66
N ALA A 455 -11.59 -7.25 -10.27
CA ALA A 455 -12.93 -7.43 -9.71
C ALA A 455 -13.95 -7.93 -10.74
N THR A 456 -13.71 -7.66 -12.04
CA THR A 456 -14.58 -8.10 -13.15
C THR A 456 -13.80 -8.92 -14.18
N LYS A 457 -14.49 -9.82 -14.90
CA LYS A 457 -13.88 -10.77 -15.85
C LYS A 457 -13.14 -10.10 -17.01
N ASP A 458 -13.60 -8.93 -17.45
CA ASP A 458 -13.19 -8.33 -18.73
C ASP A 458 -12.33 -7.06 -18.59
N THR A 459 -11.82 -6.78 -17.39
CA THR A 459 -10.98 -5.58 -17.15
C THR A 459 -9.57 -5.96 -16.71
N LEU A 460 -8.58 -5.32 -17.35
CA LEU A 460 -7.18 -5.32 -16.92
C LEU A 460 -6.86 -4.20 -15.93
N LEU A 461 -7.81 -3.29 -15.69
CA LEU A 461 -7.68 -2.25 -14.68
C LEU A 461 -7.82 -2.84 -13.29
N VAL A 462 -6.71 -3.35 -12.76
CA VAL A 462 -6.64 -3.86 -11.41
C VAL A 462 -6.24 -2.72 -10.46
N SER A 463 -7.25 -1.96 -10.00
CA SER A 463 -7.08 -0.99 -8.91
C SER A 463 -7.71 -1.52 -7.63
N SER A 464 -6.98 -1.38 -6.51
CA SER A 464 -7.51 -1.69 -5.18
C SER A 464 -8.71 -0.80 -4.82
N GLN A 465 -8.77 0.43 -5.36
CA GLN A 465 -9.92 1.32 -5.19
C GLN A 465 -11.19 0.76 -5.88
N LYS A 466 -11.03 0.00 -6.98
CA LYS A 466 -12.14 -0.66 -7.71
C LYS A 466 -12.48 -2.05 -7.17
N GLY A 467 -11.92 -2.43 -6.02
CA GLY A 467 -12.30 -3.65 -5.32
C GLY A 467 -11.63 -4.94 -5.78
N GLY A 468 -10.40 -4.85 -6.31
CA GLY A 468 -9.60 -6.03 -6.61
C GLY A 468 -9.27 -6.85 -5.36
N THR A 469 -9.36 -8.17 -5.47
CA THR A 469 -8.92 -9.13 -4.44
C THR A 469 -7.44 -9.44 -4.64
N SER A 470 -6.73 -9.72 -3.56
CA SER A 470 -5.31 -10.07 -3.60
C SER A 470 -5.08 -11.58 -3.56
N LYS A 471 -3.90 -12.01 -4.02
CA LYS A 471 -3.39 -13.38 -3.89
C LYS A 471 -1.96 -13.35 -3.35
N ASP A 472 -1.55 -14.43 -2.70
CA ASP A 472 -0.13 -14.65 -2.39
C ASP A 472 0.60 -15.15 -3.65
N LEU A 473 1.85 -14.69 -3.85
CA LEU A 473 2.71 -15.11 -4.95
C LEU A 473 3.73 -16.15 -4.47
N TRP A 474 3.55 -17.39 -4.87
CA TRP A 474 4.47 -18.47 -4.53
C TRP A 474 5.50 -18.68 -5.63
N ILE A 475 6.76 -18.40 -5.29
CA ILE A 475 7.89 -18.86 -6.08
C ILE A 475 8.25 -20.25 -5.57
N LEU A 476 8.02 -21.27 -6.39
CA LEU A 476 8.29 -22.65 -6.03
C LEU A 476 9.79 -22.91 -5.93
N GLY A 477 10.15 -23.82 -5.03
CA GLY A 477 11.52 -24.23 -4.81
C GLY A 477 11.88 -24.25 -3.33
N LYS A 478 13.04 -24.85 -3.04
CA LYS A 478 13.64 -24.80 -1.71
C LYS A 478 14.62 -23.64 -1.67
N ASP A 479 14.71 -22.95 -0.55
CA ASP A 479 15.80 -22.00 -0.33
C ASP A 479 17.09 -22.80 -0.12
N ASP A 480 18.15 -22.48 -0.87
CA ASP A 480 19.45 -23.18 -0.82
C ASP A 480 20.25 -22.88 0.46
N VAL A 481 19.74 -21.98 1.31
CA VAL A 481 20.47 -21.48 2.48
C VAL A 481 19.92 -22.12 3.74
N GLU A 482 20.82 -22.74 4.52
CA GLU A 482 20.51 -23.21 5.86
C GLU A 482 19.87 -22.09 6.67
N LEU A 483 18.74 -22.44 7.28
CA LEU A 483 18.06 -21.67 8.32
C LEU A 483 19.08 -21.08 9.31
N CYS A 484 19.45 -19.81 9.16
CA CYS A 484 19.95 -19.02 10.29
C CYS A 484 18.77 -18.73 11.24
N ILE A 485 18.23 -19.78 11.86
CA ILE A 485 17.31 -19.71 13.02
C ILE A 485 17.95 -18.90 14.15
N LEU A 486 19.28 -18.75 14.12
CA LEU A 486 20.07 -18.14 15.18
C LEU A 486 19.95 -16.62 15.33
N ASN A 487 19.29 -15.88 14.42
CA ASN A 487 19.21 -14.41 14.53
C ASN A 487 17.81 -13.79 14.52
N SER A 488 16.74 -14.45 14.05
CA SER A 488 15.40 -13.84 14.01
C SER A 488 14.85 -13.47 15.39
N PHE A 489 15.23 -14.20 16.45
CA PHE A 489 14.88 -13.89 17.84
C PHE A 489 15.97 -13.13 18.62
N LYS A 490 17.14 -12.85 18.02
CA LYS A 490 18.19 -12.03 18.67
C LYS A 490 18.02 -10.53 18.46
N TYR A 491 17.15 -10.10 17.55
CA TYR A 491 16.96 -8.68 17.23
C TYR A 491 16.05 -7.91 18.20
N SER A 492 15.54 -8.55 19.24
CA SER A 492 15.03 -7.86 20.43
C SER A 492 15.81 -8.31 21.66
N LYS A 493 17.13 -8.02 21.71
CA LYS A 493 17.83 -8.05 23.01
C LYS A 493 17.32 -6.96 23.96
N TYR A 494 16.62 -5.96 23.45
CA TYR A 494 16.06 -4.86 24.21
C TYR A 494 14.72 -4.45 23.58
N ILE A 495 13.61 -4.74 24.25
CA ILE A 495 12.40 -3.94 24.03
C ILE A 495 12.73 -2.63 24.72
N ASP A 496 12.99 -1.60 23.92
CA ASP A 496 13.18 -0.27 24.45
C ASP A 496 11.85 0.20 25.06
N THR A 497 11.73 0.06 26.37
CA THR A 497 10.60 0.56 27.15
C THR A 497 10.72 2.05 27.42
N SER A 498 11.77 2.72 26.93
CA SER A 498 11.92 4.15 27.09
C SER A 498 10.84 4.89 26.31
N ILE A 499 10.24 5.86 27.00
CA ILE A 499 9.28 6.79 26.41
C ILE A 499 10.00 7.81 25.50
N ASP A 500 11.33 7.83 25.55
CA ASP A 500 12.19 8.81 24.87
C ASP A 500 12.14 8.71 23.35
N ASN A 501 11.74 7.56 22.79
CA ASN A 501 11.58 7.35 21.35
C ASN A 501 10.14 7.60 20.85
N LEU A 502 9.22 7.92 21.75
CA LEU A 502 7.83 8.18 21.39
C LEU A 502 7.70 9.58 20.80
N SER A 503 7.16 9.68 19.57
CA SER A 503 6.88 10.97 18.96
C SER A 503 5.81 11.74 19.74
N THR A 504 5.85 13.08 19.67
CA THR A 504 4.90 13.93 20.40
C THR A 504 3.45 13.63 20.04
N LEU A 505 3.13 13.42 18.76
CA LEU A 505 1.74 13.13 18.35
C LEU A 505 1.28 11.75 18.86
N LYS A 506 2.16 10.75 18.85
CA LYS A 506 1.85 9.42 19.43
C LYS A 506 1.63 9.51 20.93
N ALA A 507 2.45 10.28 21.63
CA ALA A 507 2.28 10.53 23.07
C ALA A 507 0.95 11.20 23.38
N GLU A 508 0.58 12.22 22.61
CA GLU A 508 -0.71 12.90 22.74
C GLU A 508 -1.88 11.93 22.50
N ASN A 509 -1.82 11.14 21.43
CA ASN A 509 -2.85 10.14 21.12
C ASN A 509 -3.00 9.10 22.23
N LEU A 510 -1.88 8.59 22.79
CA LEU A 510 -1.92 7.64 23.91
C LEU A 510 -2.47 8.28 25.18
N PHE A 511 -2.15 9.56 25.44
CA PHE A 511 -2.71 10.30 26.57
C PHE A 511 -4.24 10.41 26.46
N TRP A 512 -4.75 10.82 25.29
CA TRP A 512 -6.18 10.95 25.04
C TRP A 512 -6.88 9.59 25.09
N LEU A 513 -6.33 8.57 24.44
CA LEU A 513 -6.83 7.20 24.50
C LEU A 513 -6.94 6.71 25.95
N GLY A 514 -5.87 6.87 26.75
CA GLY A 514 -5.86 6.50 28.16
C GLY A 514 -6.93 7.24 28.97
N ARG A 515 -7.11 8.54 28.72
CA ARG A 515 -8.12 9.34 29.42
C ARG A 515 -9.54 8.93 29.03
N TYR A 516 -9.80 8.66 27.75
CA TYR A 516 -11.10 8.19 27.27
C TYR A 516 -11.41 6.77 27.75
N LEU A 517 -10.43 5.87 27.75
CA LEU A 517 -10.57 4.53 28.34
C LEU A 517 -10.88 4.59 29.84
N ALA A 518 -10.15 5.41 30.60
CA ALA A 518 -10.40 5.59 32.03
C ALA A 518 -11.82 6.12 32.29
N ARG A 519 -12.27 7.10 31.49
CA ARG A 519 -13.64 7.63 31.54
C ARG A 519 -14.66 6.55 31.21
N SER A 520 -14.50 5.82 30.11
CA SER A 520 -15.41 4.75 29.68
C SER A 520 -15.50 3.62 30.71
N ILE A 521 -14.38 3.18 31.28
CA ILE A 521 -14.35 2.15 32.33
C ILE A 521 -15.07 2.65 33.58
N THR A 522 -14.81 3.88 34.01
CA THR A 522 -15.42 4.47 35.21
C THR A 522 -16.94 4.61 35.04
N THR A 523 -17.37 5.19 33.91
CA THR A 523 -18.79 5.36 33.57
C THR A 523 -19.50 4.02 33.45
N THR A 524 -18.92 3.04 32.75
CA THR A 524 -19.53 1.71 32.57
C THR A 524 -19.67 0.99 33.90
N ARG A 525 -18.62 0.99 34.74
CA ARG A 525 -18.67 0.40 36.08
C ARG A 525 -19.73 1.07 36.95
N PHE A 526 -19.83 2.40 36.90
CA PHE A 526 -20.80 3.15 37.68
C PHE A 526 -22.24 2.86 37.23
N ILE A 527 -22.50 2.86 35.92
CA ILE A 527 -23.81 2.47 35.35
C ILE A 527 -24.16 1.04 35.73
N LEU A 528 -23.22 0.10 35.62
CA LEU A 528 -23.45 -1.30 36.01
C LEU A 528 -23.81 -1.42 37.49
N GLN A 529 -23.18 -0.64 38.38
CA GLN A 529 -23.54 -0.61 39.79
C GLN A 529 -24.93 -0.04 40.03
N ILE A 530 -25.32 1.02 39.32
CA ILE A 530 -26.68 1.59 39.38
C ILE A 530 -27.71 0.55 38.94
N VAL A 531 -27.51 -0.09 37.79
CA VAL A 531 -28.42 -1.10 37.26
C VAL A 531 -28.52 -2.30 38.21
N LYS A 532 -27.40 -2.77 38.78
CA LYS A 532 -27.40 -3.84 39.80
C LYS A 532 -28.18 -3.43 41.05
N LYS A 533 -28.02 -2.19 41.51
CA LYS A 533 -28.74 -1.67 42.67
C LYS A 533 -30.23 -1.56 42.39
N MET A 534 -30.62 -0.98 41.25
CA MET A 534 -32.01 -0.96 40.77
C MET A 534 -32.61 -2.37 40.75
N ALA A 535 -31.92 -3.36 40.18
CA ALA A 535 -32.37 -4.75 40.15
C ALA A 535 -32.47 -5.39 41.56
N SER A 536 -31.59 -5.03 42.49
CA SER A 536 -31.61 -5.53 43.87
C SER A 536 -32.72 -4.92 44.73
N PHE A 537 -33.12 -3.68 44.45
CA PHE A 537 -34.19 -2.99 45.17
C PHE A 537 -35.55 -3.67 44.97
N TYR A 538 -35.76 -4.36 43.85
CA TYR A 538 -36.95 -5.19 43.63
C TYR A 538 -37.10 -6.37 44.60
N ARG A 539 -36.06 -6.74 45.38
CA ARG A 539 -36.11 -7.88 46.31
C ARG A 539 -36.37 -7.52 47.77
N TYR A 540 -36.14 -6.27 48.19
CA TYR A 540 -36.28 -5.84 49.59
C TYR A 540 -36.74 -4.37 49.67
N ASP A 541 -37.98 -4.12 50.06
CA ASP A 541 -38.54 -2.78 50.28
C ASP A 541 -38.10 -2.20 51.65
N MET A 542 -37.18 -1.23 51.64
CA MET A 542 -36.90 -0.35 52.79
C MET A 542 -36.67 1.09 52.34
N TYR A 543 -37.22 2.09 53.04
CA TYR A 543 -37.13 3.53 52.72
C TYR A 543 -35.72 4.07 52.38
N SER A 544 -34.63 3.50 52.92
CA SER A 544 -33.24 3.90 52.62
C SER A 544 -32.79 3.59 51.18
N THR A 545 -33.54 2.77 50.44
CA THR A 545 -33.23 2.38 49.05
C THR A 545 -33.56 3.47 48.03
N LYS A 546 -34.60 4.29 48.27
CA LYS A 546 -35.03 5.32 47.32
C LYS A 546 -34.12 6.55 47.32
N GLU A 547 -33.73 7.03 48.49
CA GLU A 547 -32.78 8.16 48.61
C GLU A 547 -31.41 7.80 48.01
N SER A 548 -30.92 6.59 48.28
CA SER A 548 -29.67 6.12 47.70
C SER A 548 -29.73 5.99 46.17
N GLN A 549 -30.88 5.58 45.62
CA GLN A 549 -31.09 5.56 44.17
C GLN A 549 -31.07 6.96 43.56
N GLU A 550 -31.75 7.93 44.16
CA GLU A 550 -31.74 9.33 43.70
C GLU A 550 -30.32 9.94 43.74
N ILE A 551 -29.57 9.68 44.81
CA ILE A 551 -28.18 10.13 44.93
C ILE A 551 -27.31 9.52 43.82
N LEU A 552 -27.44 8.22 43.57
CA LEU A 552 -26.69 7.52 42.52
C LEU A 552 -27.03 8.04 41.11
N HIS A 553 -28.30 8.31 40.84
CA HIS A 553 -28.77 8.91 39.59
C HIS A 553 -28.20 10.32 39.37
N LYS A 554 -28.26 11.18 40.40
CA LYS A 554 -27.66 12.53 40.35
C LYS A 554 -26.14 12.46 40.18
N ALA A 555 -25.48 11.55 40.90
CA ALA A 555 -24.06 11.30 40.76
C ALA A 555 -23.68 10.84 39.34
N LEU A 556 -24.53 10.06 38.66
CA LEU A 556 -24.30 9.65 37.28
C LEU A 556 -24.28 10.86 36.34
N THR A 557 -25.20 11.81 36.54
CA THR A 557 -25.24 13.07 35.76
C THR A 557 -23.97 13.89 35.99
N HIS A 558 -23.51 14.01 37.23
CA HIS A 558 -22.29 14.75 37.53
C HIS A 558 -21.03 14.06 36.99
N LEU A 559 -20.92 12.74 37.13
CA LEU A 559 -19.79 11.93 36.65
C LEU A 559 -19.65 12.02 35.13
N THR A 560 -20.77 11.89 34.42
CA THR A 560 -20.80 11.89 32.95
C THR A 560 -20.88 13.30 32.36
N MET A 561 -21.21 14.30 33.18
CA MET A 561 -21.53 15.67 32.77
C MET A 561 -22.70 15.76 31.77
N THR A 562 -23.60 14.77 31.78
CA THR A 562 -24.76 14.71 30.86
C THR A 562 -25.91 15.58 31.36
N TYR A 563 -25.66 16.86 31.62
CA TYR A 563 -26.66 17.81 32.09
C TYR A 563 -27.78 18.04 31.05
N PRO A 564 -29.03 18.28 31.48
CA PRO A 564 -29.48 18.33 32.87
C PRO A 564 -29.70 16.94 33.51
N GLY A 565 -29.79 15.87 32.69
CA GLY A 565 -29.92 14.47 33.11
C GLY A 565 -30.88 14.24 34.28
N PHE A 566 -30.42 13.57 35.33
CA PHE A 566 -31.21 13.28 36.52
C PHE A 566 -31.46 14.49 37.45
N LEU A 567 -30.99 15.69 37.10
CA LEU A 567 -31.24 16.91 37.86
C LEU A 567 -32.52 17.62 37.41
N SER A 568 -32.97 17.44 36.16
CA SER A 568 -34.24 17.97 35.67
C SER A 568 -35.43 17.04 35.89
N VAL A 569 -35.17 15.73 36.03
CA VAL A 569 -36.23 14.74 36.17
C VAL A 569 -36.61 14.66 37.66
N LYS A 570 -37.83 15.03 38.02
CA LYS A 570 -38.46 14.47 39.23
C LYS A 570 -38.71 13.00 38.93
N THR A 571 -37.67 12.14 39.05
CA THR A 571 -37.72 10.71 38.72
C THR A 571 -38.77 10.04 39.59
N SER A 572 -40.01 10.05 39.09
CA SER A 572 -41.18 9.54 39.79
C SER A 572 -41.45 8.09 39.39
N SER A 573 -40.94 7.67 38.22
CA SER A 573 -41.05 6.33 37.65
C SER A 573 -39.68 5.71 37.34
N ASN A 574 -39.57 4.38 37.49
CA ASN A 574 -38.34 3.64 37.15
C ASN A 574 -38.10 3.58 35.63
N ASP A 575 -39.14 3.69 34.81
CA ASP A 575 -39.03 3.65 33.35
C ASP A 575 -38.32 4.89 32.78
N GLU A 576 -38.57 6.07 33.36
CA GLU A 576 -37.85 7.31 33.03
C GLU A 576 -36.36 7.19 33.38
N ALA A 577 -36.04 6.55 34.52
CA ALA A 577 -34.65 6.35 34.94
C ALA A 577 -33.90 5.39 34.01
N ILE A 578 -34.55 4.31 33.56
CA ILE A 578 -33.98 3.37 32.58
C ILE A 578 -33.79 4.07 31.23
N SER A 579 -34.77 4.86 30.77
CA SER A 579 -34.66 5.63 29.53
C SER A 579 -33.47 6.60 29.55
N GLU A 580 -33.29 7.31 30.65
CA GLU A 580 -32.16 8.22 30.84
C GLU A 580 -30.82 7.49 30.90
N ILE A 581 -30.72 6.36 31.63
CA ILE A 581 -29.52 5.50 31.61
C ILE A 581 -29.23 5.01 30.19
N LEU A 582 -30.25 4.58 29.44
CA LEU A 582 -30.10 4.13 28.07
C LEU A 582 -29.62 5.26 27.14
N SER A 583 -30.06 6.51 27.35
CA SER A 583 -29.54 7.68 26.64
C SER A 583 -28.05 7.89 26.97
N VAL A 584 -27.67 7.84 28.25
CA VAL A 584 -26.26 7.96 28.68
C VAL A 584 -25.41 6.82 28.11
N ILE A 585 -25.97 5.64 27.87
CA ILE A 585 -25.24 4.53 27.24
C ILE A 585 -25.13 4.74 25.73
N LYS A 586 -26.25 4.98 25.03
CA LYS A 586 -26.37 4.79 23.57
C LYS A 586 -26.25 6.07 22.74
N ASP A 587 -26.57 7.23 23.30
CA ASP A 587 -26.71 8.46 22.52
C ASP A 587 -25.34 9.01 22.07
N SER A 588 -25.03 8.85 20.78
CA SER A 588 -23.76 9.31 20.19
C SER A 588 -23.67 10.83 20.00
N SER A 589 -24.77 11.57 20.17
CA SER A 589 -24.83 13.02 20.01
C SER A 589 -24.72 13.76 21.35
N ARG A 590 -24.93 13.05 22.46
CA ARG A 590 -24.94 13.61 23.81
C ARG A 590 -23.54 13.67 24.42
N PRO A 591 -22.97 14.88 24.65
CA PRO A 591 -21.65 14.99 25.25
C PRO A 591 -21.58 14.29 26.61
N GLY A 592 -20.55 13.47 26.77
CA GLY A 592 -20.30 12.75 28.01
C GLY A 592 -21.04 11.42 28.20
N SER A 593 -21.92 11.06 27.26
CA SER A 593 -22.43 9.69 27.14
C SER A 593 -21.30 8.69 26.85
N LEU A 594 -21.56 7.41 27.08
CA LEU A 594 -20.61 6.34 26.84
C LEU A 594 -20.31 6.19 25.33
N THR A 595 -21.35 6.13 24.48
CA THR A 595 -21.14 6.10 23.02
C THR A 595 -20.42 7.33 22.49
N TYR A 596 -20.72 8.54 23.01
CA TYR A 596 -20.01 9.75 22.62
C TYR A 596 -18.53 9.68 22.99
N THR A 597 -18.22 9.15 24.18
CA THR A 597 -16.83 8.95 24.63
C THR A 597 -16.07 7.95 23.76
N PHE A 598 -16.73 6.92 23.22
CA PHE A 598 -16.12 5.98 22.27
C PHE A 598 -15.92 6.53 20.86
N LYS A 599 -16.61 7.63 20.51
CA LYS A 599 -16.51 8.27 19.19
C LYS A 599 -15.37 9.31 19.13
N MET A 600 -14.97 9.84 20.28
CA MET A 600 -13.79 10.71 20.45
C MET A 600 -12.51 9.89 20.40
#